data_AF-A0A6L6WVN9-F1
#
_entry.id   AF-A0A6L6WVN9-F1
#
_cell.length_a   1.000
_cell.length_b   1.000
_cell.length_c   1.000
_cell.angle_alpha   90.00
_cell.angle_beta   90.00
_cell.angle_gamma   90.00
#
_symmetry.space_group_name_H-M   'P 1'
#
loop_
_entity.id
_entity.type
_entity.pdbx_description
1 polymer ?
#
loop_
_entity_poly.entity_id
_entity_poly.type
_entity_poly.pdbx_seq_one_letter_code
_entity_poly.pdbx_strand_id
1 'polypeptide(L)'
;MGNTGSAENTEGTENKGSTGNKDSTENTGSAENTNTTQNSASALTAISTPAPVPAQVRASSSARTRTPTLRPSRRRLLRGAALAAIPAALLTTRPHPAVARPRAVDYPGAESVPASTSNYTASNRPTSYPIDYVVIHVTQETYLDTLAIFKNPAKKVSAHYVVRSTDGHIAQCVRERNVGWHAGNWSYNTRSIGIEHEGWVDRPEYFTDAMYKRSAALTSAICEKYGIPKNREYIIGHSEVPGATHTDPGRYWDWTRYIRMVNVA
;
A
#
# COMPACT_ATOMS: atom_id res chain seq x y z
N MET A 1 49.84 35.40 -39.13
CA MET A 1 49.61 36.12 -40.40
C MET A 1 48.09 36.18 -40.56
N GLY A 2 47.36 37.16 -40.04
CA GLY A 2 47.59 38.60 -40.20
C GLY A 2 47.03 39.02 -41.56
N ASN A 3 45.75 39.36 -41.62
CA ASN A 3 45.30 40.32 -42.62
C ASN A 3 44.24 41.24 -42.04
N THR A 4 44.48 42.52 -42.26
CA THR A 4 43.86 43.71 -41.70
C THR A 4 43.40 44.59 -42.86
N GLY A 5 42.33 45.35 -42.62
CA GLY A 5 41.99 46.56 -43.37
C GLY A 5 40.99 46.34 -44.51
N SER A 6 40.09 47.26 -44.83
CA SER A 6 39.71 48.60 -44.32
C SER A 6 38.34 48.89 -44.98
N ALA A 7 37.33 49.44 -44.29
CA ALA A 7 36.96 50.88 -44.28
C ALA A 7 36.89 51.49 -45.73
N GLU A 8 35.83 52.14 -46.22
CA GLU A 8 35.03 53.24 -45.63
C GLU A 8 33.87 53.67 -46.58
N ASN A 9 32.81 54.28 -46.00
CA ASN A 9 31.96 55.41 -46.50
C ASN A 9 31.07 55.24 -47.77
N THR A 10 29.85 55.79 -47.91
CA THR A 10 29.11 56.91 -47.26
C THR A 10 27.62 56.96 -47.69
N GLU A 11 26.82 57.80 -46.99
CA GLU A 11 25.49 58.39 -47.31
C GLU A 11 24.21 57.54 -47.10
N GLY A 12 23.15 57.96 -46.42
CA GLY A 12 22.82 59.28 -45.83
C GLY A 12 21.61 59.93 -46.50
N THR A 13 20.37 59.52 -46.21
CA THR A 13 19.18 60.39 -46.32
C THR A 13 18.08 59.99 -45.34
N GLU A 14 17.68 60.96 -44.51
CA GLU A 14 16.51 60.98 -43.65
C GLU A 14 15.19 60.98 -44.44
N ASN A 15 14.10 60.48 -43.84
CA ASN A 15 12.82 61.19 -43.95
C ASN A 15 11.96 61.03 -42.68
N LYS A 16 11.45 62.17 -42.21
CA LYS A 16 10.60 62.37 -41.03
C LYS A 16 9.11 62.43 -41.41
N GLY A 17 8.23 62.15 -40.45
CA GLY A 17 6.82 62.59 -40.40
C GLY A 17 5.91 61.52 -39.79
N SER A 18 5.60 61.55 -38.47
CA SER A 18 4.53 62.34 -37.81
C SER A 18 3.14 61.98 -38.39
N THR A 19 2.18 61.38 -37.69
CA THR A 19 1.36 61.84 -36.53
C THR A 19 0.55 60.60 -36.04
N GLY A 20 0.21 60.32 -34.78
CA GLY A 20 -0.44 61.15 -33.76
C GLY A 20 -1.93 60.74 -33.57
N ASN A 21 -2.24 59.89 -32.57
CA ASN A 21 -3.45 59.84 -31.69
C ASN A 21 -3.41 58.52 -30.89
N LYS A 22 -3.27 58.43 -29.55
CA LYS A 22 -4.06 58.94 -28.40
C LYS A 22 -5.55 58.53 -28.42
N ASP A 23 -5.89 57.52 -27.62
CA ASP A 23 -6.74 57.62 -26.41
C ASP A 23 -6.76 56.24 -25.70
N SER A 24 -6.26 56.10 -24.47
CA SER A 24 -7.02 56.04 -23.20
C SER A 24 -8.07 54.91 -23.18
N THR A 25 -8.08 53.98 -22.22
CA THR A 25 -8.25 54.23 -20.78
C THR A 25 -7.64 53.14 -19.90
N GLU A 26 -7.11 53.57 -18.76
CA GLU A 26 -6.85 52.76 -17.57
C GLU A 26 -8.17 52.26 -16.97
N ASN A 27 -8.16 51.06 -16.38
CA ASN A 27 -9.00 50.80 -15.22
C ASN A 27 -8.24 49.94 -14.19
N THR A 28 -7.78 50.63 -13.16
CA THR A 28 -7.38 50.10 -11.86
C THR A 28 -8.61 49.72 -11.04
N GLY A 29 -8.68 48.50 -10.50
CA GLY A 29 -9.77 48.09 -9.63
C GLY A 29 -9.40 46.90 -8.76
N SER A 30 -9.10 47.19 -7.50
CA SER A 30 -8.70 46.29 -6.43
C SER A 30 -9.75 45.26 -6.04
N ALA A 31 -9.24 44.10 -5.59
CA ALA A 31 -9.71 43.25 -4.51
C ALA A 31 -11.20 42.91 -4.41
N GLU A 32 -11.52 41.63 -4.61
CA GLU A 32 -12.40 40.92 -3.68
C GLU A 32 -12.02 39.43 -3.58
N ASN A 33 -11.53 39.10 -2.39
CA ASN A 33 -11.28 37.77 -1.88
C ASN A 33 -12.64 37.13 -1.54
N THR A 34 -13.06 36.11 -2.30
CA THR A 34 -14.14 35.20 -1.87
C THR A 34 -13.60 33.79 -1.77
N ASN A 35 -13.02 33.54 -0.60
CA ASN A 35 -12.84 32.23 0.00
C ASN A 35 -14.15 31.42 -0.08
N THR A 36 -14.28 30.56 -1.08
CA THR A 36 -15.34 29.55 -1.14
C THR A 36 -14.72 28.20 -0.81
N THR A 37 -14.79 27.86 0.47
CA THR A 37 -14.54 26.54 1.02
C THR A 37 -15.48 25.53 0.34
N GLN A 38 -15.03 24.87 -0.72
CA GLN A 38 -15.64 23.62 -1.15
C GLN A 38 -15.02 22.47 -0.35
N ASN A 39 -15.65 22.20 0.79
CA ASN A 39 -15.53 20.94 1.51
C ASN A 39 -15.90 19.79 0.56
N SER A 40 -14.90 19.22 -0.12
CA SER A 40 -15.04 17.93 -0.79
C SER A 40 -14.85 16.85 0.27
N ALA A 41 -15.81 16.73 1.18
CA ALA A 41 -15.97 15.52 1.98
C ALA A 41 -16.53 14.43 1.06
N SER A 42 -15.66 13.81 0.27
CA SER A 42 -15.98 12.53 -0.37
C SER A 42 -16.01 11.49 0.73
N ALA A 43 -17.20 11.32 1.29
CA ALA A 43 -17.52 10.25 2.21
C ALA A 43 -17.13 8.91 1.57
N LEU A 44 -16.26 8.18 2.28
CA LEU A 44 -16.07 6.73 2.14
C LEU A 44 -17.45 6.08 2.17
N THR A 45 -18.02 5.87 0.99
CA THR A 45 -19.28 5.15 0.84
C THR A 45 -18.95 3.68 1.03
N ALA A 46 -19.58 3.08 2.02
CA ALA A 46 -19.43 1.69 2.37
C ALA A 46 -19.56 0.80 1.13
N ILE A 47 -18.52 0.01 0.87
CA ILE A 47 -18.57 -1.07 -0.11
C ILE A 47 -19.67 -2.03 0.35
N SER A 48 -20.67 -2.22 -0.52
CA SER A 48 -21.70 -3.24 -0.37
C SER A 48 -21.05 -4.59 -0.10
N THR A 49 -21.36 -5.17 1.07
CA THR A 49 -20.95 -6.53 1.43
C THR A 49 -21.42 -7.53 0.36
N PRO A 50 -20.57 -8.41 -0.17
CA PRO A 50 -21.06 -9.53 -0.96
C PRO A 50 -21.93 -10.44 -0.08
N ALA A 51 -23.05 -10.88 -0.64
CA ALA A 51 -24.00 -11.80 -0.01
C ALA A 51 -23.33 -13.10 0.47
N PRO A 52 -23.81 -13.70 1.57
CA PRO A 52 -23.29 -14.99 2.03
C PRO A 52 -23.62 -16.09 1.01
N VAL A 53 -22.61 -16.87 0.64
CA VAL A 53 -22.75 -18.11 -0.15
C VAL A 53 -23.58 -19.12 0.67
N PRO A 54 -24.56 -19.83 0.07
CA PRO A 54 -25.39 -20.78 0.80
C PRO A 54 -24.55 -21.96 1.32
N ALA A 55 -24.79 -22.31 2.58
CA ALA A 55 -24.22 -23.48 3.24
C ALA A 55 -24.52 -24.76 2.45
N GLN A 56 -23.50 -25.57 2.20
CA GLN A 56 -23.70 -26.90 1.65
C GLN A 56 -24.49 -27.76 2.65
N VAL A 57 -25.56 -28.36 2.13
CA VAL A 57 -26.39 -29.35 2.80
C VAL A 57 -25.53 -30.56 3.16
N ARG A 58 -25.32 -30.77 4.46
CA ARG A 58 -24.70 -31.97 4.99
C ARG A 58 -25.81 -33.01 5.20
N ALA A 59 -25.80 -34.06 4.39
CA ALA A 59 -26.71 -35.19 4.57
C ALA A 59 -26.40 -35.92 5.89
N SER A 60 -27.44 -36.07 6.70
CA SER A 60 -27.47 -36.92 7.89
C SER A 60 -27.64 -38.38 7.48
N SER A 61 -26.83 -39.29 8.01
CA SER A 61 -27.22 -40.69 8.17
C SER A 61 -26.92 -41.11 9.60
N SER A 62 -27.97 -41.59 10.26
CA SER A 62 -28.01 -42.08 11.62
C SER A 62 -28.04 -43.59 11.56
N ALA A 63 -27.16 -44.28 12.29
CA ALA A 63 -27.41 -45.64 12.73
C ALA A 63 -26.71 -45.87 14.08
N ARG A 64 -27.56 -46.12 15.07
CA ARG A 64 -27.27 -46.38 16.48
C ARG A 64 -27.30 -47.89 16.70
N THR A 65 -26.33 -48.44 17.44
CA THR A 65 -26.58 -49.65 18.25
C THR A 65 -25.73 -49.63 19.53
N ARG A 66 -26.35 -50.09 20.61
CA ARG A 66 -26.01 -49.95 22.04
C ARG A 66 -25.09 -51.09 22.55
N THR A 67 -24.11 -50.72 23.38
CA THR A 67 -23.64 -51.27 24.71
C THR A 67 -23.84 -52.76 25.07
N PRO A 68 -22.87 -53.40 25.79
CA PRO A 68 -22.69 -53.14 27.23
C PRO A 68 -21.26 -53.14 27.81
N THR A 69 -21.20 -52.56 29.01
CA THR A 69 -20.11 -52.33 29.97
C THR A 69 -19.53 -53.58 30.62
N LEU A 70 -18.26 -53.56 31.04
CA LEU A 70 -17.78 -54.15 32.32
C LEU A 70 -16.48 -53.45 32.80
N ARG A 71 -16.46 -53.02 34.07
CA ARG A 71 -15.28 -52.61 34.87
C ARG A 71 -15.05 -53.66 35.98
N PRO A 72 -13.81 -53.88 36.41
CA PRO A 72 -13.41 -53.70 37.82
C PRO A 72 -12.03 -52.98 37.94
N SER A 73 -11.74 -52.02 38.83
CA SER A 73 -11.64 -51.96 40.31
C SER A 73 -10.27 -52.34 40.93
N ARG A 74 -9.56 -51.29 41.43
CA ARG A 74 -8.76 -51.09 42.67
C ARG A 74 -7.52 -51.94 43.07
N ARG A 75 -6.44 -51.16 43.36
CA ARG A 75 -5.48 -51.17 44.52
C ARG A 75 -4.24 -52.09 44.55
N ARG A 76 -3.04 -51.46 44.56
CA ARG A 76 -1.96 -51.40 45.62
C ARG A 76 -0.74 -50.74 44.96
N LEU A 77 -0.06 -49.67 45.43
CA LEU A 77 0.49 -49.21 46.73
C LEU A 77 1.73 -49.99 47.19
N LEU A 78 2.93 -49.52 46.81
CA LEU A 78 4.25 -49.69 47.47
C LEU A 78 5.09 -48.45 47.12
N ARG A 79 5.25 -47.47 48.02
CA ARG A 79 6.35 -47.27 48.98
C ARG A 79 7.76 -47.36 48.36
N GLY A 80 8.37 -46.18 48.18
CA GLY A 80 9.80 -45.97 48.02
C GLY A 80 10.12 -44.52 48.39
N ALA A 81 10.39 -44.27 49.67
CA ALA A 81 10.82 -42.96 50.16
C ALA A 81 12.36 -42.91 50.10
N ALA A 82 12.91 -42.18 49.13
CA ALA A 82 14.29 -41.72 49.16
C ALA A 82 14.25 -40.23 49.51
N LEU A 83 14.57 -39.91 50.76
CA LEU A 83 14.81 -38.54 51.21
C LEU A 83 16.15 -38.07 50.65
N ALA A 84 16.13 -37.41 49.49
CA ALA A 84 17.24 -36.56 49.06
C ALA A 84 16.95 -35.14 49.55
N ALA A 85 17.68 -34.71 50.58
CA ALA A 85 17.68 -33.32 51.03
C ALA A 85 18.35 -32.47 49.94
N ILE A 86 17.55 -31.89 49.04
CA ILE A 86 18.02 -30.87 48.10
C ILE A 86 18.02 -29.54 48.87
N PRO A 87 19.17 -28.85 49.01
CA PRO A 87 19.17 -27.49 49.53
C PRO A 87 18.36 -26.63 48.55
N ALA A 88 17.22 -26.12 49.02
CA ALA A 88 16.40 -25.15 48.31
C ALA A 88 17.14 -23.79 48.28
N ALA A 89 18.19 -23.69 47.46
CA ALA A 89 18.62 -22.40 46.97
C ALA A 89 17.54 -21.92 46.00
N LEU A 90 16.64 -21.06 46.49
CA LEU A 90 15.70 -20.32 45.66
C LEU A 90 16.49 -19.41 44.70
N LEU A 91 16.95 -19.98 43.59
CA LEU A 91 17.26 -19.23 42.39
C LEU A 91 15.93 -18.74 41.85
N THR A 92 15.54 -17.55 42.28
CA THR A 92 14.50 -16.75 41.62
C THR A 92 15.05 -16.32 40.26
N THR A 93 15.15 -17.25 39.31
CA THR A 93 15.32 -16.89 37.91
C THR A 93 14.02 -16.20 37.51
N ARG A 94 14.00 -14.88 37.64
CA ARG A 94 12.97 -14.05 37.01
C ARG A 94 12.94 -14.47 35.54
N PRO A 95 11.83 -14.98 35.00
CA PRO A 95 11.74 -15.18 33.57
C PRO A 95 12.02 -13.82 32.95
N HIS A 96 13.12 -13.72 32.20
CA HIS A 96 13.35 -12.55 31.36
C HIS A 96 12.09 -12.40 30.51
N PRO A 97 11.51 -11.19 30.41
CA PRO A 97 10.44 -10.99 29.45
C PRO A 97 10.99 -11.43 28.10
N ALA A 98 10.35 -12.44 27.50
CA ALA A 98 10.70 -12.87 26.16
C ALA A 98 10.56 -11.64 25.27
N VAL A 99 11.69 -11.08 24.82
CA VAL A 99 11.69 -10.00 23.84
C VAL A 99 10.94 -10.56 22.64
N ALA A 100 9.72 -10.05 22.41
CA ALA A 100 8.90 -10.48 21.31
C ALA A 100 9.73 -10.32 20.04
N ARG A 101 10.03 -11.44 19.37
CA ARG A 101 10.76 -11.37 18.09
C ARG A 101 9.96 -10.44 17.17
N PRO A 102 10.61 -9.48 16.50
CA PRO A 102 9.94 -8.68 15.49
C PRO A 102 9.20 -9.64 14.54
N ARG A 103 7.90 -9.38 14.33
CA ARG A 103 7.14 -10.17 13.36
C ARG A 103 7.86 -10.07 12.03
N ALA A 104 8.27 -11.21 11.48
CA ALA A 104 8.93 -11.25 10.19
C ALA A 104 8.05 -10.51 9.17
N VAL A 105 8.66 -9.63 8.38
CA VAL A 105 8.07 -8.96 7.21
C VAL A 105 8.46 -9.74 5.95
N ASP A 106 7.73 -9.54 4.86
CA ASP A 106 8.03 -10.18 3.57
C ASP A 106 9.07 -9.39 2.77
N TYR A 107 9.07 -8.05 2.89
CA TYR A 107 10.07 -7.17 2.27
C TYR A 107 11.10 -6.70 3.32
N PRO A 108 12.40 -7.00 3.14
CA PRO A 108 13.44 -6.56 4.07
C PRO A 108 13.46 -5.04 4.28
N GLY A 109 13.52 -4.61 5.54
CA GLY A 109 13.54 -3.20 5.90
C GLY A 109 12.17 -2.51 5.96
N ALA A 110 11.08 -3.21 5.64
CA ALA A 110 9.73 -2.69 5.92
C ALA A 110 9.43 -2.71 7.43
N GLU A 111 8.75 -1.67 7.90
CA GLU A 111 8.16 -1.63 9.24
C GLU A 111 6.92 -2.54 9.30
N SER A 112 6.85 -3.45 10.27
CA SER A 112 5.63 -4.25 10.48
C SER A 112 4.54 -3.41 11.15
N VAL A 113 3.52 -2.98 10.40
CA VAL A 113 2.36 -2.24 10.93
C VAL A 113 1.06 -2.96 10.57
N PRO A 114 0.70 -4.07 11.25
CA PRO A 114 -0.39 -4.93 10.82
C PRO A 114 -1.74 -4.22 10.72
N ALA A 115 -2.44 -4.43 9.61
CA ALA A 115 -3.85 -4.09 9.47
C ALA A 115 -4.70 -4.94 10.42
N SER A 116 -5.94 -4.50 10.68
CA SER A 116 -6.92 -5.31 11.40
C SER A 116 -7.16 -6.63 10.67
N THR A 117 -7.27 -7.73 11.41
CA THR A 117 -7.64 -9.04 10.85
C THR A 117 -9.04 -9.06 10.24
N SER A 118 -9.84 -8.02 10.47
CA SER A 118 -11.15 -7.82 9.84
C SER A 118 -11.11 -7.06 8.51
N ASN A 119 -9.93 -6.70 8.01
CA ASN A 119 -9.73 -5.88 6.81
C ASN A 119 -8.98 -6.62 5.68
N TYR A 120 -8.70 -7.92 5.83
CA TYR A 120 -8.07 -8.76 4.82
C TYR A 120 -8.54 -10.21 4.97
N THR A 121 -8.33 -11.04 3.94
CA THR A 121 -8.65 -12.48 4.00
C THR A 121 -7.38 -13.29 4.24
N ALA A 122 -7.36 -14.07 5.33
CA ALA A 122 -6.27 -15.01 5.59
C ALA A 122 -6.17 -16.03 4.44
N SER A 123 -4.95 -16.28 3.95
CA SER A 123 -4.72 -17.19 2.84
C SER A 123 -3.33 -17.83 2.91
N ASN A 124 -2.99 -18.62 1.90
CA ASN A 124 -1.69 -19.25 1.72
C ASN A 124 -1.21 -19.09 0.27
N ARG A 125 -1.18 -17.84 -0.21
CA ARG A 125 -0.65 -17.51 -1.53
C ARG A 125 0.87 -17.70 -1.56
N PRO A 126 1.45 -18.16 -2.68
CA PRO A 126 0.80 -18.30 -4.00
C PRO A 126 0.07 -19.65 -4.23
N THR A 127 0.05 -20.57 -3.26
CA THR A 127 -0.58 -21.89 -3.46
C THR A 127 -2.10 -21.82 -3.61
N SER A 128 -2.77 -20.96 -2.84
CA SER A 128 -4.23 -20.77 -2.95
C SER A 128 -4.65 -19.93 -4.15
N TYR A 129 -3.85 -18.93 -4.51
CA TYR A 129 -4.02 -18.07 -5.68
C TYR A 129 -2.65 -17.63 -6.16
N PRO A 130 -2.34 -17.69 -7.48
CA PRO A 130 -1.13 -17.09 -8.00
C PRO A 130 -1.13 -15.58 -7.73
N ILE A 131 0.06 -14.98 -7.63
CA ILE A 131 0.23 -13.53 -7.51
C ILE A 131 0.85 -13.08 -8.82
N ASP A 132 0.01 -12.46 -9.67
CA ASP A 132 0.37 -12.13 -11.05
C ASP A 132 0.53 -10.62 -11.26
N TYR A 133 0.03 -9.80 -10.34
CA TYR A 133 0.00 -8.35 -10.48
C TYR A 133 0.57 -7.62 -9.28
N VAL A 134 1.10 -6.43 -9.55
CA VAL A 134 1.28 -5.38 -8.55
C VAL A 134 0.30 -4.27 -8.89
N VAL A 135 -0.51 -3.84 -7.91
CA VAL A 135 -1.44 -2.72 -8.10
C VAL A 135 -0.93 -1.52 -7.31
N ILE A 136 -0.72 -0.42 -8.02
CA ILE A 136 -0.24 0.85 -7.50
C ILE A 136 -1.44 1.73 -7.17
N HIS A 137 -1.47 2.24 -5.94
CA HIS A 137 -2.52 3.10 -5.41
C HIS A 137 -1.95 4.42 -4.93
N VAL A 138 -2.82 5.44 -4.84
CA VAL A 138 -2.56 6.68 -4.09
C VAL A 138 -3.67 6.85 -3.06
N THR A 139 -3.27 7.10 -1.81
CA THR A 139 -4.14 6.94 -0.64
C THR A 139 -5.26 7.97 -0.51
N GLN A 140 -5.09 9.16 -1.10
CA GLN A 140 -5.89 10.36 -0.80
C GLN A 140 -5.86 10.76 0.69
N GLU A 141 -4.80 10.35 1.39
CA GLU A 141 -4.61 10.48 2.84
C GLU A 141 -3.13 10.56 3.20
N THR A 142 -2.83 10.99 4.43
CA THR A 142 -1.45 10.93 4.95
C THR A 142 -1.03 9.49 5.27
N TYR A 143 0.28 9.27 5.43
CA TYR A 143 0.85 7.96 5.80
C TYR A 143 0.26 7.44 7.12
N LEU A 144 0.20 8.30 8.15
CA LEU A 144 -0.31 7.88 9.46
C LEU A 144 -1.82 7.62 9.43
N ASP A 145 -2.58 8.43 8.69
CA ASP A 145 -4.03 8.25 8.56
C ASP A 145 -4.36 6.97 7.78
N THR A 146 -3.61 6.68 6.71
CA THR A 146 -3.72 5.41 5.97
C THR A 146 -3.51 4.21 6.90
N LEU A 147 -2.47 4.24 7.74
CA LEU A 147 -2.23 3.18 8.72
C LEU A 147 -3.34 3.08 9.78
N ALA A 148 -3.92 4.20 10.20
CA ALA A 148 -5.05 4.22 11.13
C ALA A 148 -6.31 3.62 10.49
N ILE A 149 -6.58 3.91 9.22
CA ILE A 149 -7.67 3.32 8.44
C ILE A 149 -7.52 1.80 8.38
N PHE A 150 -6.33 1.30 8.05
CA PHE A 150 -6.09 -0.15 7.95
C PHE A 150 -6.20 -0.87 9.29
N LYS A 151 -5.94 -0.20 10.41
CA LYS A 151 -6.16 -0.73 11.77
C LYS A 151 -7.62 -0.70 12.21
N ASN A 152 -8.46 0.12 11.59
CA ASN A 152 -9.87 0.23 11.97
C ASN A 152 -10.71 -0.91 11.34
N PRO A 153 -11.25 -1.85 12.14
CA PRO A 153 -12.01 -2.99 11.64
C PRO A 153 -13.32 -2.61 10.93
N ALA A 154 -13.83 -1.38 11.11
CA ALA A 154 -15.03 -0.91 10.44
C ALA A 154 -14.78 -0.47 8.99
N LYS A 155 -13.51 -0.21 8.61
CA LYS A 155 -13.17 0.33 7.28
C LYS A 155 -13.22 -0.72 6.18
N LYS A 156 -12.97 -2.01 6.50
CA LYS A 156 -13.03 -3.13 5.56
C LYS A 156 -12.17 -2.92 4.30
N VAL A 157 -10.99 -2.31 4.47
CA VAL A 157 -10.01 -2.09 3.40
C VAL A 157 -8.59 -2.25 3.94
N SER A 158 -7.68 -2.74 3.10
CA SER A 158 -6.24 -2.82 3.39
C SER A 158 -5.43 -3.06 2.12
N ALA A 159 -4.16 -2.64 2.15
CA ALA A 159 -3.15 -3.02 1.17
C ALA A 159 -1.98 -3.75 1.86
N HIS A 160 -1.08 -4.32 1.07
CA HIS A 160 0.08 -5.04 1.62
C HIS A 160 1.12 -4.07 2.14
N TYR A 161 1.35 -2.98 1.41
CA TYR A 161 2.36 -1.99 1.73
C TYR A 161 1.82 -0.57 1.65
N VAL A 162 2.42 0.33 2.44
CA VAL A 162 2.25 1.78 2.35
C VAL A 162 3.62 2.42 2.24
N VAL A 163 3.81 3.30 1.26
CA VAL A 163 5.05 4.04 0.99
C VAL A 163 4.82 5.51 1.37
N ARG A 164 5.61 5.99 2.34
CA ARG A 164 5.59 7.39 2.78
C ARG A 164 6.22 8.29 1.72
N SER A 165 5.62 9.44 1.49
CA SER A 165 6.03 10.40 0.47
C SER A 165 7.39 11.01 0.74
N THR A 166 7.64 11.47 1.97
CA THR A 166 8.79 12.33 2.28
C THR A 166 10.14 11.63 2.18
N ASP A 167 10.21 10.34 2.52
CA ASP A 167 11.46 9.58 2.60
C ASP A 167 11.41 8.18 1.98
N GLY A 168 10.24 7.78 1.44
CA GLY A 168 10.03 6.45 0.89
C GLY A 168 10.04 5.34 1.96
N HIS A 169 9.80 5.67 3.24
CA HIS A 169 9.64 4.67 4.28
C HIS A 169 8.48 3.73 3.96
N ILE A 170 8.66 2.43 4.24
CA ILE A 170 7.70 1.38 3.85
C ILE A 170 7.16 0.71 5.11
N ALA A 171 5.84 0.74 5.28
CA ALA A 171 5.14 -0.16 6.20
C ALA A 171 4.59 -1.38 5.44
N GLN A 172 4.66 -2.54 6.07
CA GLN A 172 3.94 -3.74 5.66
C GLN A 172 2.73 -3.96 6.57
N CYS A 173 1.54 -3.90 5.98
CA CYS A 173 0.24 -3.95 6.66
C CYS A 173 -0.44 -5.32 6.56
N VAL A 174 -0.27 -6.00 5.42
CA VAL A 174 -0.78 -7.36 5.18
C VAL A 174 0.37 -8.22 4.68
N ARG A 175 0.53 -9.43 5.24
CA ARG A 175 1.51 -10.40 4.73
C ARG A 175 1.12 -10.82 3.32
N GLU A 176 2.08 -10.93 2.40
CA GLU A 176 1.81 -11.22 0.98
C GLU A 176 1.06 -12.55 0.76
N ARG A 177 1.25 -13.53 1.66
CA ARG A 177 0.48 -14.78 1.64
C ARG A 177 -1.03 -14.62 1.88
N ASN A 178 -1.46 -13.54 2.53
CA ASN A 178 -2.87 -13.19 2.76
C ASN A 178 -3.36 -12.26 1.66
N VAL A 179 -4.68 -12.14 1.50
CA VAL A 179 -5.30 -11.30 0.46
C VAL A 179 -5.69 -9.96 1.07
N GLY A 180 -4.99 -8.88 0.71
CA GLY A 180 -5.40 -7.50 1.00
C GLY A 180 -6.69 -7.12 0.26
N TRP A 181 -7.44 -6.18 0.82
CA TRP A 181 -8.70 -5.68 0.24
C TRP A 181 -8.50 -4.25 -0.28
N HIS A 182 -7.82 -4.12 -1.41
CA HIS A 182 -7.40 -2.82 -1.97
C HIS A 182 -8.00 -2.53 -3.35
N ALA A 183 -8.20 -3.55 -4.19
CA ALA A 183 -8.56 -3.36 -5.59
C ALA A 183 -10.06 -3.13 -5.84
N GLY A 184 -10.93 -3.32 -4.83
CA GLY A 184 -12.39 -3.31 -5.03
C GLY A 184 -12.93 -4.45 -5.92
N ASN A 185 -12.04 -5.31 -6.42
CA ASN A 185 -12.34 -6.45 -7.29
C ASN A 185 -11.70 -7.71 -6.71
N TRP A 186 -12.50 -8.74 -6.43
CA TRP A 186 -12.00 -9.95 -5.76
C TRP A 186 -10.96 -10.71 -6.58
N SER A 187 -11.13 -10.79 -7.90
CA SER A 187 -10.19 -11.47 -8.79
C SER A 187 -8.82 -10.80 -8.78
N TYR A 188 -8.77 -9.48 -8.63
CA TYR A 188 -7.52 -8.74 -8.51
C TYR A 188 -6.95 -8.76 -7.10
N ASN A 189 -7.78 -8.62 -6.06
CA ASN A 189 -7.32 -8.75 -4.67
C ASN A 189 -6.61 -10.10 -4.45
N THR A 190 -7.21 -11.19 -4.90
CA THR A 190 -6.64 -12.54 -4.72
C THR A 190 -5.34 -12.75 -5.48
N ARG A 191 -5.16 -12.07 -6.62
CA ARG A 191 -4.02 -12.28 -7.53
C ARG A 191 -3.00 -11.14 -7.57
N SER A 192 -3.04 -10.23 -6.61
CA SER A 192 -2.12 -9.10 -6.60
C SER A 192 -1.57 -8.71 -5.25
N ILE A 193 -0.50 -7.92 -5.29
CA ILE A 193 0.02 -7.13 -4.17
C ILE A 193 -0.33 -5.66 -4.39
N GLY A 194 -1.22 -5.11 -3.56
CA GLY A 194 -1.47 -3.67 -3.48
C GLY A 194 -0.40 -2.90 -2.71
N ILE A 195 0.06 -1.80 -3.29
CA ILE A 195 1.00 -0.83 -2.70
C ILE A 195 0.35 0.55 -2.71
N GLU A 196 0.17 1.12 -1.53
CA GLU A 196 -0.38 2.46 -1.32
C GLU A 196 0.74 3.50 -1.27
N HIS A 197 0.55 4.62 -1.95
CA HIS A 197 1.47 5.75 -1.93
C HIS A 197 0.80 6.92 -1.24
N GLU A 198 1.40 7.40 -0.15
CA GLU A 198 0.91 8.58 0.56
C GLU A 198 0.76 9.78 -0.39
N GLY A 199 -0.43 10.38 -0.44
CA GLY A 199 -0.64 11.65 -1.12
C GLY A 199 -2.01 11.76 -1.78
N TRP A 200 -2.12 12.73 -2.69
CA TRP A 200 -3.33 13.02 -3.44
C TRP A 200 -3.04 13.01 -4.94
N VAL A 201 -3.95 12.43 -5.72
CA VAL A 201 -3.77 12.23 -7.18
C VAL A 201 -3.62 13.53 -7.97
N ASP A 202 -4.02 14.66 -7.39
CA ASP A 202 -3.95 16.00 -7.96
C ASP A 202 -2.81 16.86 -7.39
N ARG A 203 -1.97 16.30 -6.51
CA ARG A 203 -0.86 16.98 -5.83
C ARG A 203 0.49 16.32 -6.13
N PRO A 204 1.14 16.69 -7.26
CA PRO A 204 2.37 16.04 -7.71
C PRO A 204 3.54 16.15 -6.73
N GLU A 205 3.52 17.11 -5.80
CA GLU A 205 4.53 17.26 -4.75
C GLU A 205 4.66 16.04 -3.82
N TYR A 206 3.64 15.18 -3.75
CA TYR A 206 3.70 13.92 -3.00
C TYR A 206 4.50 12.82 -3.72
N PHE A 207 4.69 12.91 -5.02
CA PHE A 207 5.36 11.88 -5.81
C PHE A 207 6.87 12.13 -5.88
N THR A 208 7.50 12.07 -4.71
CA THR A 208 8.92 12.40 -4.54
C THR A 208 9.85 11.35 -5.13
N ASP A 209 11.10 11.74 -5.36
CA ASP A 209 12.16 10.82 -5.79
C ASP A 209 12.38 9.67 -4.81
N ALA A 210 12.27 9.95 -3.50
CA ALA A 210 12.41 8.94 -2.47
C ALA A 210 11.29 7.91 -2.53
N MET A 211 10.04 8.36 -2.66
CA MET A 211 8.88 7.48 -2.84
C MET A 211 9.04 6.61 -4.08
N TYR A 212 9.30 7.19 -5.26
CA TYR A 212 9.48 6.44 -6.50
C TYR A 212 10.58 5.39 -6.38
N LYS A 213 11.75 5.77 -5.86
CA LYS A 213 12.89 4.87 -5.73
C LYS A 213 12.59 3.69 -4.81
N ARG A 214 12.01 3.96 -3.64
CA ARG A 214 11.71 2.92 -2.64
C ARG A 214 10.57 2.02 -3.07
N SER A 215 9.52 2.60 -3.67
CA SER A 215 8.42 1.83 -4.25
C SER A 215 8.89 0.96 -5.43
N ALA A 216 9.73 1.48 -6.32
CA ALA A 216 10.23 0.71 -7.45
C ALA A 216 11.08 -0.49 -7.01
N ALA A 217 11.92 -0.33 -5.99
CA ALA A 217 12.69 -1.43 -5.41
C ALA A 217 11.80 -2.49 -4.73
N LEU A 218 10.74 -2.05 -4.04
CA LEU A 218 9.73 -2.95 -3.48
C LEU A 218 9.03 -3.75 -4.58
N THR A 219 8.52 -3.07 -5.62
CA THR A 219 7.87 -3.71 -6.77
C THR A 219 8.82 -4.64 -7.52
N SER A 220 10.08 -4.26 -7.73
CA SER A 220 11.12 -5.09 -8.33
C SER A 220 11.27 -6.42 -7.58
N ALA A 221 11.40 -6.35 -6.24
CA ALA A 221 11.53 -7.53 -5.38
C ALA A 221 10.27 -8.42 -5.37
N ILE A 222 9.07 -7.82 -5.38
CA ILE A 222 7.80 -8.55 -5.50
C ILE A 222 7.76 -9.29 -6.85
N CYS A 223 8.09 -8.60 -7.93
CA CYS A 223 8.10 -9.18 -9.27
C CYS A 223 9.09 -10.36 -9.37
N GLU A 224 10.29 -10.23 -8.82
CA GLU A 224 11.28 -11.31 -8.79
C GLU A 224 10.82 -12.51 -7.96
N LYS A 225 10.26 -12.25 -6.77
CA LYS A 225 9.78 -13.30 -5.86
C LYS A 225 8.67 -14.15 -6.48
N TYR A 226 7.77 -13.53 -7.24
CA TYR A 226 6.58 -14.19 -7.79
C TYR A 226 6.66 -14.46 -9.29
N GLY A 227 7.76 -14.09 -9.97
CA GLY A 227 7.93 -14.31 -11.41
C GLY A 227 7.05 -13.40 -12.27
N ILE A 228 6.69 -12.21 -11.79
CA ILE A 228 5.84 -11.25 -12.49
C ILE A 228 6.70 -10.44 -13.48
N PRO A 229 6.33 -10.34 -14.77
CA PRO A 229 7.04 -9.47 -15.70
C PRO A 229 6.99 -8.00 -15.28
N LYS A 230 8.14 -7.31 -15.31
CA LYS A 230 8.32 -5.92 -14.87
C LYS A 230 7.85 -4.88 -15.92
N ASN A 231 6.60 -4.98 -16.36
CA ASN A 231 6.01 -4.10 -17.38
C ASN A 231 4.58 -3.65 -17.01
N ARG A 232 3.98 -2.80 -17.86
CA ARG A 232 2.65 -2.21 -17.60
C ARG A 232 1.47 -3.16 -17.74
N GLU A 233 1.66 -4.35 -18.28
CA GLU A 233 0.60 -5.36 -18.32
C GLU A 233 0.35 -5.97 -16.94
N TYR A 234 1.40 -6.07 -16.10
CA TYR A 234 1.32 -6.72 -14.79
C TYR A 234 1.51 -5.76 -13.60
N ILE A 235 2.15 -4.61 -13.83
CA ILE A 235 2.23 -3.53 -12.85
C ILE A 235 1.23 -2.47 -13.29
N ILE A 236 0.08 -2.42 -12.60
CA ILE A 236 -1.08 -1.63 -12.99
C ILE A 236 -1.46 -0.60 -11.93
N GLY A 237 -2.15 0.46 -12.33
CA GLY A 237 -2.83 1.38 -11.43
C GLY A 237 -4.18 0.84 -10.98
N HIS A 238 -4.71 1.32 -9.85
CA HIS A 238 -6.05 0.94 -9.40
C HIS A 238 -7.12 1.27 -10.45
N SER A 239 -7.02 2.43 -11.11
CA SER A 239 -7.89 2.84 -12.22
C SER A 239 -7.94 1.86 -13.41
N GLU A 240 -6.97 0.97 -13.54
CA GLU A 240 -6.91 -0.04 -14.61
C GLU A 240 -7.55 -1.37 -14.18
N VAL A 241 -7.94 -1.51 -12.91
CA VAL A 241 -8.68 -2.67 -12.42
C VAL A 241 -10.12 -2.62 -12.94
N PRO A 242 -10.66 -3.69 -13.54
CA PRO A 242 -12.05 -3.73 -14.01
C PRO A 242 -13.05 -3.42 -12.89
N GLY A 243 -13.90 -2.43 -13.13
CA GLY A 243 -14.90 -1.96 -12.18
C GLY A 243 -14.37 -0.98 -11.13
N ALA A 244 -13.13 -0.50 -11.27
CA ALA A 244 -12.62 0.56 -10.40
C ALA A 244 -13.49 1.82 -10.50
N THR A 245 -13.88 2.33 -9.34
CA THR A 245 -14.58 3.61 -9.20
C THR A 245 -13.62 4.75 -8.84
N HIS A 246 -12.35 4.43 -8.61
CA HIS A 246 -11.29 5.36 -8.25
C HIS A 246 -10.36 5.63 -9.44
N THR A 247 -9.69 6.77 -9.42
CA THR A 247 -8.87 7.28 -10.54
C THR A 247 -7.37 7.23 -10.26
N ASP A 248 -6.96 6.67 -9.13
CA ASP A 248 -5.56 6.56 -8.72
C ASP A 248 -4.78 5.52 -9.57
N PRO A 249 -3.45 5.67 -9.72
CA PRO A 249 -2.58 6.67 -9.09
C PRO A 249 -2.64 8.08 -9.72
N GLY A 250 -3.52 8.28 -10.71
CA GLY A 250 -3.79 9.59 -11.29
C GLY A 250 -2.80 10.05 -12.35
N ARG A 251 -3.12 11.16 -13.01
CA ARG A 251 -2.37 11.67 -14.18
C ARG A 251 -0.94 12.11 -13.88
N TYR A 252 -0.62 12.40 -12.62
CA TYR A 252 0.71 12.85 -12.21
C TYR A 252 1.63 11.68 -11.82
N TRP A 253 1.13 10.44 -11.82
CA TRP A 253 1.99 9.27 -11.68
C TRP A 253 2.75 8.99 -12.98
N ASP A 254 4.07 9.17 -12.95
CA ASP A 254 4.95 8.97 -14.09
C ASP A 254 5.29 7.48 -14.25
N TRP A 255 4.44 6.79 -15.01
CA TRP A 255 4.60 5.37 -15.32
C TRP A 255 5.91 5.05 -16.03
N THR A 256 6.38 5.91 -16.94
CA THR A 256 7.61 5.68 -17.69
C THR A 256 8.80 5.69 -16.75
N ARG A 257 8.87 6.70 -15.87
CA ARG A 257 9.88 6.78 -14.82
C ARG A 257 9.79 5.59 -13.88
N TYR A 258 8.60 5.24 -13.42
CA TYR A 258 8.41 4.17 -12.44
C TYR A 258 8.85 2.81 -13.00
N ILE A 259 8.38 2.44 -14.19
CA ILE A 259 8.75 1.15 -14.82
C ILE A 259 10.24 1.11 -15.13
N ARG A 260 10.85 2.21 -15.57
CA ARG A 260 12.32 2.26 -15.75
C ARG A 260 13.04 1.96 -14.44
N MET A 261 12.60 2.56 -13.32
CA MET A 261 13.20 2.31 -12.02
C MET A 261 12.98 0.86 -11.56
N VAL A 262 11.79 0.29 -11.75
CA VAL A 262 11.50 -1.10 -11.39
C VAL A 262 12.42 -2.08 -12.13
N ASN A 263 12.73 -1.81 -13.40
CA ASN A 263 13.58 -2.69 -14.21
C ASN A 263 15.06 -2.65 -13.83
N VAL A 264 15.54 -1.59 -13.16
CA VAL A 264 16.96 -1.41 -12.80
C VAL A 264 17.23 -1.44 -11.29
N ALA A 265 16.20 -1.66 -10.47
CA ALA A 265 16.27 -1.69 -9.02
C ALA A 265 16.64 -3.06 -8.47
#